data_AF-A0AAE9A576-F1
#
_entry.id   AF-A0AAE9A576-F1
#
_cell.length_a   1.000
_cell.length_b   1.000
_cell.length_c   1.000
_cell.angle_alpha   90.00
_cell.angle_beta   90.00
_cell.angle_gamma   90.00
#
_symmetry.space_group_name_H-M   'P 1'
#
loop_
_entity.id
_entity.type
_entity.pdbx_description
1 polymer ?
#
loop_
_entity_poly.entity_id
_entity_poly.type
_entity_poly.pdbx_seq_one_letter_code
_entity_poly.pdbx_strand_id
1 'polypeptide(L)' 'MAWAKTGSVGCGIKFCGPVSYMNNNNVVVVVCRYDVRADDSKKQINQEGDTCSACPSPTQCKRESGLCV' A
#
# COMPACT_ATOMS: atom_id res chain seq x y z
N MET A 1 1.52 -3.42 -1.48
CA MET A 1 2.15 -2.13 -1.13
C MET A 1 2.71 -1.42 -2.34
N ALA A 2 3.40 -2.11 -3.26
CA ALA A 2 4.07 -1.47 -4.39
C ALA A 2 3.19 -1.21 -5.63
N TRP A 3 1.87 -1.13 -5.49
CA TRP A 3 0.98 -0.97 -6.65
C TRP A 3 0.95 0.50 -7.09
N ALA A 4 1.46 0.85 -8.28
CA ALA A 4 1.65 2.25 -8.71
C ALA A 4 0.36 3.07 -8.69
N LYS A 5 -0.79 2.41 -8.90
CA LYS A 5 -2.09 3.08 -8.95
C LYS A 5 -2.74 3.30 -7.59
N THR A 6 -2.17 2.74 -6.52
CA THR A 6 -2.66 2.96 -5.16
C THR A 6 -2.01 4.21 -4.59
N GLY A 7 -2.76 5.31 -4.56
CA GLY A 7 -2.30 6.60 -4.02
C GLY A 7 -2.61 6.81 -2.53
N SER A 8 -3.35 5.91 -1.89
CA SER A 8 -3.78 6.07 -0.49
C SER A 8 -3.85 4.74 0.26
N VAL A 9 -3.46 4.78 1.53
CA VAL A 9 -3.54 3.67 2.47
C VAL A 9 -4.11 4.16 3.79
N GLY A 10 -5.04 3.40 4.36
CA GLY A 10 -5.54 3.59 5.71
C GLY A 10 -5.22 2.38 6.56
N CYS A 11 -4.53 2.58 7.69
CA CYS A 11 -4.18 1.50 8.62
C CYS A 11 -4.88 1.68 9.96
N GLY A 12 -5.35 0.57 10.53
CA GLY A 12 -5.92 0.49 11.86
C GLY A 12 -5.18 -0.54 12.71
N ILE A 13 -5.03 -0.24 13.99
CA ILE A 13 -4.35 -1.10 14.95
C ILE A 13 -5.34 -1.47 16.04
N LYS A 14 -5.39 -2.74 16.42
CA LYS A 14 -6.20 -3.22 17.55
C LYS A 14 -5.39 -4.18 18.41
N PHE A 15 -5.38 -3.92 19.70
CA PHE A 15 -4.93 -4.91 20.69
C PHE A 15 -6.04 -5.94 20.90
N CYS A 16 -5.74 -7.20 20.61
CA CYS A 16 -6.68 -8.32 20.72
C CYS A 16 -6.46 -9.17 21.98
N GLY A 17 -5.51 -8.78 22.84
CA GLY A 17 -5.22 -9.50 24.08
C GLY A 17 -4.52 -10.84 23.85
N PRO A 18 -4.41 -11.68 24.89
CA PRO A 18 -3.78 -12.99 24.81
C PRO A 18 -4.62 -13.97 24.00
N VAL A 19 -3.97 -14.73 23.11
CA VAL A 19 -4.67 -15.66 22.21
C VAL A 19 -4.14 -17.08 22.37
N SER A 20 -5.05 -18.04 22.56
CA SER A 20 -4.74 -19.41 22.99
C SER A 20 -3.87 -20.19 22.00
N TYR A 21 -4.05 -19.99 20.70
CA TYR A 21 -3.22 -20.63 19.66
C TYR A 21 -1.83 -20.01 19.50
N MET A 22 -1.54 -18.89 20.20
CA MET A 22 -0.24 -18.21 20.23
C MET A 22 0.39 -18.27 21.62
N ASN A 23 0.27 -19.40 22.33
CA ASN A 23 0.81 -19.60 23.68
C ASN A 23 0.36 -18.52 24.69
N ASN A 24 -0.89 -18.04 24.57
CA ASN A 24 -1.42 -16.93 25.37
C ASN A 24 -0.62 -15.62 25.28
N ASN A 25 0.13 -15.40 24.19
CA ASN A 25 0.81 -14.14 23.94
C ASN A 25 -0.19 -13.04 23.59
N ASN A 26 0.09 -11.83 24.05
CA ASN A 26 -0.63 -10.63 23.66
C ASN A 26 -0.48 -10.38 22.15
N VAL A 27 -1.60 -10.22 21.45
CA VAL A 27 -1.63 -10.01 20.01
C VAL A 27 -2.09 -8.59 19.68
N VAL A 28 -1.32 -7.94 18.82
CA VAL A 28 -1.71 -6.70 18.16
C VAL A 28 -1.99 -7.02 16.70
N VAL A 29 -3.19 -6.68 16.24
CA VAL A 29 -3.59 -6.83 14.84
C VAL A 29 -3.45 -5.47 14.16
N VAL A 30 -2.68 -5.43 13.07
CA VAL A 30 -2.56 -4.28 12.19
C VAL A 30 -3.25 -4.62 10.88
N VAL A 31 -4.21 -3.80 10.46
CA VAL A 31 -4.94 -3.96 9.20
C VAL A 31 -4.74 -2.70 8.37
N CYS A 32 -4.15 -2.84 7.19
CA CYS A 32 -4.05 -1.75 6.22
C CYS A 32 -4.96 -2.04 5.03
N ARG A 33 -5.80 -1.07 4.69
CA ARG A 33 -6.60 -1.05 3.47
C ARG A 33 -5.95 -0.10 2.48
N TYR A 34 -5.73 -0.60 1.27
CA TYR A 34 -5.22 0.13 0.14
C TYR A 34 -6.39 0.51 -0.75
N ASP A 35 -6.41 1.75 -1.24
CA ASP A 35 -7.39 2.14 -2.25
C ASP A 35 -7.00 1.52 -3.59
N VAL A 36 -7.59 0.36 -3.89
CA VAL A 36 -7.37 -0.39 -5.12
C VAL A 36 -8.70 -0.44 -5.85
N ARG A 37 -8.73 0.11 -7.07
CA ARG A 37 -9.91 -0.04 -7.92
C ARG A 37 -10.07 -1.51 -8.34
N ALA A 38 -11.30 -2.02 -8.30
CA ALA A 38 -11.58 -3.44 -8.53
C ALA A 38 -11.09 -3.94 -9.91
N ASP A 39 -11.07 -3.06 -10.91
CA ASP A 39 -10.58 -3.34 -12.26
C ASP A 39 -9.05 -3.45 -12.34
N ASP A 40 -8.31 -2.83 -11.41
CA ASP A 40 -6.86 -2.91 -11.35
C ASP A 40 -6.37 -4.20 -10.68
N SER A 41 -7.23 -4.98 -10.00
CA SER A 41 -6.83 -6.20 -9.28
C SER A 41 -6.18 -7.30 -10.15
N LYS A 42 -6.38 -7.26 -11.48
CA LYS A 42 -5.78 -8.17 -12.46
C LYS A 42 -4.69 -7.54 -13.32
N LYS A 43 -4.37 -6.26 -13.10
CA LYS A 43 -3.38 -5.53 -13.91
C LYS A 43 -1.99 -5.71 -13.33
N GLN A 44 -0.97 -5.30 -14.08
CA GLN A 44 0.41 -5.31 -13.62
C GLN A 44 0.58 -4.37 -12.41
N ILE A 45 1.42 -4.78 -11.45
CA ILE A 45 1.66 -4.04 -10.20
C ILE A 45 2.21 -2.63 -10.49
N ASN A 46 3.17 -2.55 -11.41
CA ASN A 46 3.78 -1.32 -11.92
C ASN A 46 4.07 -1.48 -13.42
N GLN A 47 4.17 -0.37 -14.15
CA GLN A 47 4.77 -0.37 -15.48
C GLN A 47 6.29 -0.25 -15.33
N GLU A 48 7.03 -1.11 -16.03
CA GLU A 48 8.49 -1.02 -16.07
C GLU A 48 8.93 0.15 -16.97
N GLY A 49 9.99 0.84 -16.56
CA GLY A 49 10.53 1.99 -17.26
C GLY A 49 11.36 2.90 -16.34
N ASP A 50 11.84 4.01 -16.89
CA ASP A 50 12.60 4.99 -16.13
C ASP A 50 11.74 5.60 -15.01
N THR A 51 12.36 5.90 -13.87
CA THR A 51 11.67 6.47 -12.72
C THR A 51 10.91 7.74 -13.12
N CYS A 52 9.62 7.79 -12.75
CA CYS A 52 8.69 8.88 -13.07
C CYS A 52 8.38 9.14 -14.55
N SER A 53 8.84 8.30 -15.49
CA SER A 53 8.57 8.47 -16.93
C SER A 53 7.08 8.43 -17.28
N ALA A 54 6.25 7.83 -16.42
CA ALA A 54 4.81 7.67 -16.61
C ALA A 54 3.96 8.28 -15.48
N CYS A 55 4.42 9.36 -14.82
CA CYS A 55 3.59 10.01 -13.79
C CYS A 55 2.29 10.60 -14.39
N PRO A 56 1.11 10.32 -13.79
CA PRO A 56 -0.16 10.82 -14.29
C PRO A 56 -0.29 12.33 -14.03
N SER A 57 -0.78 13.10 -15.00
CA SER A 57 -1.11 14.51 -14.73
C SER A 57 -2.27 14.63 -13.72
N PRO A 58 -2.23 15.58 -12.76
CA PRO A 58 -1.30 16.70 -12.63
C PRO A 58 -0.09 16.44 -11.70
N THR A 59 0.20 15.18 -11.36
CA THR A 59 1.28 14.85 -10.41
C THR A 59 2.67 15.16 -10.97
N GLN A 60 3.61 15.41 -10.07
CA GLN A 60 5.01 15.67 -10.38
C GLN A 60 5.91 14.61 -9.76
N CYS A 61 7.09 14.41 -10.36
CA CYS A 61 8.07 13.48 -9.82
C CYS A 61 8.78 14.08 -8.60
N LYS A 62 8.60 13.47 -7.44
CA LYS A 62 9.44 13.72 -6.27
C LYS A 62 10.77 12.98 -6.44
N ARG A 63 11.81 13.69 -6.86
CA ARG A 63 13.13 13.12 -7.20
C ARG A 63 13.79 12.33 -6.07
N GLU A 64 13.59 12.73 -4.82
CA GLU A 64 14.17 12.05 -3.65
C GLU A 64 13.61 10.64 -3.45
N SER A 65 12.33 10.44 -3.76
CA SER A 65 11.65 9.16 -3.53
C SER A 65 11.35 8.39 -4.82
N GLY A 66 11.46 9.03 -5.99
CA GLY A 66 11.05 8.44 -7.27
C GLY A 66 9.54 8.20 -7.38
N LEU A 67 8.74 8.93 -6.59
CA LEU A 67 7.27 8.78 -6.55
C LEU A 67 6.58 9.98 -7.20
N CYS A 68 5.42 9.74 -7.78
CA CYS A 68 4.55 10.77 -8.32
C CYS A 68 3.68 11.36 -7.20
N VAL A 69 3.68 12.69 -7.03
CA VAL A 69 2.95 13.41 -5.97
C VAL A 69 2.19 14.63 -6.49
#